data_AF-A0A536Y1A4-F1
#
_entry.id   AF-A0A536Y1A4-F1
#
_cell.length_a   1.000
_cell.length_b   1.000
_cell.length_c   1.000
_cell.angle_alpha   90.00
_cell.angle_beta   90.00
_cell.angle_gamma   90.00
#
_symmetry.space_group_name_H-M   'P 1'
#
loop_
_entity.id
_entity.type
_entity.pdbx_description
1 polymer ?
#
loop_
_entity_poly.entity_id
_entity_poly.type
_entity_poly.pdbx_seq_one_letter_code
_entity_poly.pdbx_strand_id
1 'polypeptide(L)' 'MRLPLLKQLGPGLIAGAADDDPSGIATYSQAGAQFGYGMLWSVLFT' A
#
# COMPACT_ATOMS: atom_id res chain seq x y z
N MET A 1 11.22 -25.99 -15.34
CA MET A 1 11.19 -24.55 -15.67
C MET A 1 11.33 -23.77 -14.36
N ARG A 2 12.49 -23.17 -14.07
CA ARG A 2 12.61 -22.26 -12.91
C ARG A 2 11.94 -20.95 -13.31
N LEU A 3 10.90 -20.51 -12.60
CA LEU A 3 10.32 -19.17 -12.77
C LEU A 3 11.08 -18.21 -11.84
N PRO A 4 12.15 -17.55 -12.32
CA PRO A 4 12.99 -16.67 -11.49
C PRO A 4 12.19 -15.53 -10.85
N LEU A 5 11.13 -15.07 -11.52
CA LEU A 5 10.26 -14.00 -11.05
C LEU A 5 9.59 -14.35 -9.71
N LEU A 6 9.01 -15.55 -9.59
CA LEU A 6 8.33 -16.00 -8.35
C LEU A 6 9.29 -16.09 -7.15
N LYS A 7 10.58 -16.38 -7.38
CA LYS A 7 11.60 -16.39 -6.31
C LYS A 7 12.02 -14.98 -5.89
N GLN A 8 11.88 -13.99 -6.78
CA GLN A 8 12.22 -12.60 -6.50
C GLN A 8 11.06 -11.83 -5.82
N LEU A 9 9.83 -12.36 -5.85
CA LEU A 9 8.68 -11.71 -5.20
C LEU A 9 8.74 -11.69 -3.67
N GLY A 10 9.48 -12.59 -3.02
CA GLY A 10 9.47 -12.75 -1.56
C GLY A 10 9.69 -11.44 -0.77
N PRO A 11 10.78 -10.71 -1.01
CA PRO A 11 11.02 -9.42 -0.34
C PRO A 11 9.96 -8.36 -0.66
N GLY A 12 9.48 -8.30 -1.91
CA GLY A 12 8.46 -7.33 -2.33
C GLY A 12 7.09 -7.59 -1.71
N LEU A 13 6.70 -8.85 -1.52
CA LEU A 13 5.46 -9.23 -0.85
C LEU A 13 5.49 -8.91 0.65
N ILE A 14 6.64 -9.12 1.31
CA ILE A 14 6.81 -8.78 2.73
C ILE A 14 6.78 -7.27 2.92
N ALA A 15 7.47 -6.51 2.07
CA ALA A 15 7.46 -5.06 2.11
C ALA A 15 6.07 -4.49 1.80
N GLY A 16 5.35 -5.04 0.82
CA GLY A 16 3.98 -4.63 0.50
C GLY A 16 2.99 -4.92 1.62
N ALA A 17 3.10 -6.09 2.28
CA ALA A 17 2.25 -6.42 3.42
C ALA A 17 2.53 -5.54 4.67
N ALA A 18 3.73 -4.96 4.77
CA ALA A 18 4.07 -4.05 5.85
C ALA A 18 3.47 -2.65 5.69
N ASP A 19 3.00 -2.29 4.48
CA ASP A 19 2.40 -0.99 4.18
C ASP A 19 0.95 -0.87 4.69
N ASP A 20 0.27 -2.01 4.90
CA ASP A 20 -1.09 -2.09 5.43
C ASP A 20 -1.13 -2.04 6.98
N ASP A 21 -0.33 -1.18 7.59
CA ASP A 21 -0.24 -1.08 9.05
C ASP A 21 -1.36 -0.23 9.68
N PRO A 22 -1.61 -0.34 11.00
CA PRO A 22 -2.66 0.44 11.67
C PRO A 22 -2.51 1.95 11.53
N SER A 23 -1.29 2.47 11.38
CA SER A 23 -1.06 3.91 11.21
C SER A 23 -1.47 4.41 9.83
N GLY A 24 -1.23 3.64 8.76
CA GLY A 24 -1.78 3.88 7.43
C GLY A 24 -3.30 3.91 7.44
N ILE A 25 -3.94 2.90 8.05
CA ILE A 25 -5.41 2.85 8.18
C ILE A 25 -5.96 4.09 8.90
N ALA A 26 -5.34 4.49 10.02
CA ALA A 26 -5.78 5.67 10.77
C ALA A 26 -5.64 6.98 9.98
N THR A 27 -4.53 7.13 9.24
CA THR A 27 -4.25 8.32 8.43
C THR A 27 -5.21 8.43 7.25
N TYR A 28 -5.39 7.34 6.49
CA TYR A 28 -6.30 7.30 5.35
C TYR A 28 -7.76 7.46 5.76
N SER A 29 -8.16 6.91 6.92
CA SER A 29 -9.51 7.10 7.46
C SER A 29 -9.80 8.55 7.82
N GLN A 30 -8.85 9.25 8.45
CA GLN A 30 -8.99 10.68 8.74
C GLN A 30 -9.03 11.52 7.47
N ALA A 31 -8.15 11.24 6.51
CA ALA A 31 -8.15 11.92 5.21
C ALA A 31 -9.47 11.68 4.45
N GLY A 32 -9.97 10.44 4.44
CA GLY A 32 -11.26 10.10 3.83
C GLY A 32 -12.44 10.79 4.50
N ALA A 33 -12.43 10.89 5.84
CA ALA A 33 -13.47 11.61 6.58
C ALA A 33 -13.49 13.13 6.29
N GLN A 34 -12.33 13.73 6.04
CA GLN A 34 -12.21 15.18 5.76
C GLN A 34 -12.41 15.53 4.29
N PHE A 35 -11.87 14.72 3.37
CA PHE A 35 -11.73 15.07 1.95
C PHE A 35 -12.55 14.18 1.02
N GLY A 36 -13.22 13.14 1.54
CA GLY A 36 -13.90 12.14 0.73
C GLY A 36 -12.95 11.54 -0.30
N TYR A 37 -13.36 11.53 -1.57
CA TYR A 37 -12.55 11.00 -2.66
C TYR A 37 -11.56 12.01 -3.28
N GLY A 38 -11.55 13.26 -2.81
CA GLY A 38 -10.76 14.35 -3.41
C GLY A 38 -9.23 14.15 -3.34
N MET A 39 -8.76 13.25 -2.47
CA MET A 39 -7.34 12.90 -2.32
C MET A 39 -6.96 11.52 -2.89
N LEU A 40 -7.87 10.74 -3.49
CA LEU A 40 -7.54 9.39 -3.97
C LEU A 40 -6.37 9.34 -4.97
N TRP A 41 -6.13 10.42 -5.70
CA TRP A 41 -5.03 10.51 -6.65
C TRP A 41 -3.63 10.44 -5.99
N SER A 42 -3.50 10.75 -4.70
CA SER A 42 -2.20 10.76 -4.03
C SER A 42 -1.60 9.36 -3.88
N VAL A 43 -2.44 8.32 -3.81
CA VAL A 43 -2.02 6.90 -3.65
C VAL A 43 -1.07 6.44 -4.75
N LEU A 44 -1.07 7.10 -5.92
CA LEU A 44 -0.16 6.77 -7.02
C LEU A 44 1.26 7.29 -6.79
N PHE A 45 1.46 8.17 -5.81
CA PHE A 45 2.71 8.90 -5.57
C PHE A 45 3.28 8.73 -4.16
N THR A 46 2.65 7.89 -3.32
CA THR A 46 3.11 7.53 -1.97
C THR A 46 3.49 6.07 -1.96
#